data_AF-A0A2N6EYK6-F1
#
_entry.id   AF-A0A2N6EYK6-F1
#
_cell.length_a   1.000
_cell.length_b   1.000
_cell.length_c   1.000
_cell.angle_alpha   90.00
_cell.angle_beta   90.00
_cell.angle_gamma   90.00
#
_symmetry.space_group_name_H-M   'P 1'
#
loop_
_entity.id
_entity.type
_entity.pdbx_description
1 polymer ?
#
loop_
_entity_poly.entity_id
_entity_poly.type
_entity_poly.pdbx_seq_one_letter_code
_entity_poly.pdbx_strand_id
1 'polypeptide(L)'
;MTDKTSKEMSRDQYSQVGDAYVRSQTHATGVDLDDLLDMVQPQKDWQVLDVATGGGHTALTLAPHVQQVIAVDLTPNMVETARKFVCDEKGQSNVAFQLADAENLPFENGSFDLVTCRIAAHHF
;
A
#
# COMPACT_ATOMS: atom_id res chain seq x y z
N MET A 1 16.26 28.71 8.18
CA MET A 1 15.26 27.75 8.68
C MET A 1 14.32 27.48 7.53
N THR A 2 14.49 26.36 6.84
CA THR A 2 13.56 25.92 5.80
C THR A 2 12.35 25.34 6.49
N ASP A 3 11.21 26.01 6.31
CA ASP A 3 9.92 25.55 6.79
C ASP A 3 9.58 24.28 6.01
N LYS A 4 9.71 23.11 6.66
CA LYS A 4 9.34 21.83 6.04
C LYS A 4 7.83 21.79 5.93
N THR A 5 7.33 21.49 4.75
CA THR A 5 5.88 21.32 4.54
C THR A 5 5.37 20.14 5.37
N SER A 6 4.09 20.15 5.77
CA SER A 6 3.47 19.06 6.55
C SER A 6 3.67 17.68 5.89
N LYS A 7 3.75 17.63 4.55
CA LYS A 7 4.05 16.43 3.76
C LYS A 7 5.49 15.91 3.98
N GLU A 8 6.47 16.81 3.99
CA GLU A 8 7.88 16.45 4.24
C GLU A 8 8.09 15.96 5.68
N MET A 9 7.41 16.57 6.66
CA MET A 9 7.44 16.11 8.05
C MET A 9 6.83 14.71 8.19
N SER A 10 5.70 14.45 7.51
CA SER A 10 5.03 13.14 7.51
C SER A 10 5.92 12.06 6.89
N ARG A 11 6.52 12.32 5.72
CA ARG A 11 7.46 11.41 5.04
C ARG A 11 8.68 11.07 5.92
N ASP A 12 9.25 12.06 6.61
CA ASP A 12 10.40 11.85 7.48
C ASP A 12 10.03 11.00 8.71
N GLN A 13 8.81 11.15 9.23
CA GLN A 13 8.31 10.37 10.37
C GLN A 13 8.06 8.90 9.98
N TYR A 14 7.46 8.64 8.81
CA TYR A 14 7.24 7.27 8.30
C TYR A 14 8.53 6.56 7.88
N SER A 15 9.56 7.32 7.48
CA SER A 15 10.88 6.76 7.15
C SER A 15 11.56 6.06 8.33
N GLN A 16 11.19 6.36 9.58
CA GLN A 16 11.82 5.77 10.78
C GLN A 16 11.06 4.58 11.39
N VAL A 17 9.87 4.23 10.87
CA VAL A 17 8.95 3.25 11.52
C VAL A 17 8.47 2.11 10.61
N GLY A 18 9.02 1.96 9.40
CA GLY A 18 8.57 0.93 8.44
C GLY A 18 8.49 -0.49 9.01
N ASP A 19 9.53 -0.93 9.73
CA ASP A 19 9.56 -2.24 10.38
C ASP A 19 8.52 -2.39 11.49
N ALA A 20 8.17 -1.30 12.19
CA ALA A 20 7.13 -1.31 13.22
C ALA A 20 5.72 -1.44 12.61
N TYR A 21 5.52 -0.93 11.38
CA TYR A 21 4.25 -1.06 10.65
C TYR A 21 4.01 -2.48 10.13
N VAL A 22 5.04 -3.15 9.60
CA VAL A 22 4.95 -4.57 9.20
C VAL A 22 4.63 -5.47 10.38
N ARG A 23 5.19 -5.17 11.56
CA ARG A 23 5.07 -6.01 12.76
C ARG A 23 3.95 -5.62 13.72
N SER A 24 3.24 -4.53 13.46
CA SER A 24 2.13 -4.11 14.31
C SER A 24 0.96 -5.09 14.14
N GLN A 25 0.55 -5.73 15.24
CA GLN A 25 -0.60 -6.65 15.26
C GLN A 25 -1.91 -5.96 14.85
N THR A 26 -2.03 -4.64 15.03
CA THR A 26 -3.19 -3.85 14.59
C THR A 26 -3.34 -3.83 13.06
N HIS A 27 -2.23 -3.93 12.32
CA HIS A 27 -2.23 -3.83 10.86
C HIS A 27 -2.16 -5.19 10.15
N ALA A 28 -1.61 -6.21 10.81
CA ALA A 28 -1.30 -7.52 10.22
C ALA A 28 -2.45 -8.55 10.28
N THR A 29 -3.39 -8.42 11.23
CA THR A 29 -4.45 -9.42 11.48
C THR A 29 -5.80 -8.78 11.81
N GLY A 30 -6.10 -7.63 11.20
CA GLY A 30 -7.37 -6.95 11.42
C GLY A 30 -8.51 -7.65 10.70
N VAL A 31 -9.67 -7.77 11.37
CA VAL A 31 -10.95 -8.21 10.79
C VAL A 31 -11.30 -7.41 9.53
N ASP A 32 -10.79 -6.18 9.43
CA ASP A 32 -11.02 -5.28 8.32
C ASP A 32 -10.40 -5.73 6.98
N LEU A 33 -9.38 -6.60 6.99
CA LEU A 33 -8.84 -7.20 5.76
C LEU A 33 -9.77 -8.29 5.20
N ASP A 34 -10.42 -9.05 6.08
CA ASP A 34 -11.43 -10.02 5.68
C ASP A 34 -12.70 -9.29 5.21
N ASP A 35 -13.14 -8.26 5.95
CA ASP A 35 -14.27 -7.41 5.56
C ASP A 35 -14.03 -6.73 4.20
N LEU A 36 -12.77 -6.34 3.90
CA LEU A 36 -12.41 -5.80 2.59
C LEU A 36 -12.67 -6.82 1.49
N LEU A 37 -12.21 -8.06 1.65
CA LEU A 37 -12.40 -9.11 0.65
C LEU A 37 -13.89 -9.42 0.42
N ASP A 38 -14.66 -9.48 1.51
CA ASP A 38 -16.10 -9.71 1.46
C ASP A 38 -16.85 -8.57 0.77
N MET A 39 -16.42 -7.33 0.99
CA MET A 39 -17.03 -6.14 0.39
C MET A 39 -16.72 -6.01 -1.11
N VAL A 40 -15.45 -6.19 -1.50
CA VAL A 40 -15.01 -5.89 -2.87
C VAL A 40 -15.10 -7.09 -3.81
N GLN A 41 -15.16 -8.32 -3.28
CA GLN A 41 -15.29 -9.56 -4.04
C GLN A 41 -14.33 -9.59 -5.26
N PRO A 42 -13.00 -9.59 -5.01
CA PRO A 42 -12.02 -9.38 -6.07
C PRO A 42 -12.04 -10.46 -7.14
N GLN A 43 -11.84 -10.05 -8.40
CA GLN A 43 -11.82 -10.95 -9.56
C GLN A 43 -10.39 -11.20 -10.06
N LYS A 44 -10.17 -12.40 -10.61
CA LYS A 44 -8.84 -12.89 -11.00
C LYS A 44 -8.18 -12.10 -12.13
N ASP A 45 -8.95 -11.36 -12.91
CA ASP A 45 -8.51 -10.52 -14.02
C ASP A 45 -8.26 -9.06 -13.63
N TRP A 46 -8.60 -8.66 -12.39
CA TRP A 46 -8.51 -7.26 -11.97
C TRP A 46 -7.09 -6.73 -11.84
N GLN A 47 -6.94 -5.47 -12.26
CA GLN A 47 -5.81 -4.60 -11.96
C GLN A 47 -6.16 -3.74 -10.75
N VAL A 48 -5.35 -3.84 -9.69
CA VAL A 48 -5.59 -3.13 -8.43
C VAL A 48 -4.51 -2.10 -8.16
N LEU A 49 -4.90 -0.92 -7.67
CA LEU A 49 -4.00 0.09 -7.11
C LEU A 49 -4.19 0.19 -5.59
N ASP A 50 -3.13 -0.07 -4.83
CA ASP A 50 -3.11 0.15 -3.37
C ASP A 50 -2.32 1.42 -3.04
N VAL A 51 -3.02 2.47 -2.63
CA VAL A 51 -2.48 3.81 -2.38
C VAL A 51 -2.11 3.98 -0.91
N ALA A 52 -0.91 4.53 -0.68
CA ALA A 52 -0.31 4.62 0.64
C ALA A 52 -0.20 3.22 1.29
N THR A 53 0.44 2.30 0.57
CA THR A 53 0.50 0.87 0.91
C THR A 53 1.17 0.60 2.26
N GLY A 54 2.00 1.52 2.76
CA GLY A 54 2.70 1.37 4.03
C GLY A 54 3.52 0.08 4.07
N GLY A 55 3.18 -0.83 4.99
CA GLY A 55 3.85 -2.14 5.10
C GLY A 55 3.40 -3.21 4.09
N GLY A 56 2.45 -2.91 3.19
CA GLY A 56 2.03 -3.81 2.11
C GLY A 56 0.95 -4.83 2.48
N HIS A 57 0.29 -4.71 3.63
CA HIS A 57 -0.72 -5.68 4.09
C HIS A 57 -1.95 -5.75 3.18
N THR A 58 -2.51 -4.61 2.77
CA THR A 58 -3.67 -4.58 1.85
C THR A 58 -3.30 -5.20 0.50
N ALA A 59 -2.15 -4.82 -0.06
CA ALA A 59 -1.63 -5.40 -1.29
C ALA A 59 -1.44 -6.93 -1.17
N LEU A 60 -0.84 -7.41 -0.08
CA LEU A 60 -0.67 -8.84 0.18
C LEU A 60 -2.00 -9.59 0.27
N THR A 61 -3.00 -9.02 0.94
CA THR A 61 -4.32 -9.63 1.09
C THR A 61 -5.04 -9.77 -0.26
N LEU A 62 -4.95 -8.77 -1.12
CA LEU A 62 -5.64 -8.78 -2.43
C LEU A 62 -4.92 -9.63 -3.47
N ALA A 63 -3.58 -9.68 -3.42
CA ALA A 63 -2.75 -10.28 -4.44
C ALA A 63 -3.11 -11.73 -4.83
N PRO A 64 -3.50 -12.64 -3.92
CA PRO A 64 -3.94 -13.99 -4.29
C PRO A 64 -5.23 -14.02 -5.11
N HIS A 65 -6.01 -12.95 -5.14
CA HIS A 65 -7.35 -12.91 -5.71
C HIS A 65 -7.46 -12.17 -7.04
N VAL A 66 -6.41 -11.44 -7.45
CA VAL A 66 -6.43 -10.55 -8.61
C VAL A 66 -5.29 -10.82 -9.59
N GLN A 67 -5.33 -10.21 -10.77
CA GLN A 67 -4.28 -10.37 -11.78
C GLN A 67 -2.99 -9.70 -11.33
N GLN A 68 -3.08 -8.45 -10.86
CA GLN A 68 -1.93 -7.67 -10.42
C GLN A 68 -2.34 -6.62 -9.40
N VAL A 69 -1.45 -6.37 -8.44
CA VAL A 69 -1.53 -5.21 -7.55
C VAL A 69 -0.35 -4.28 -7.84
N ILE A 70 -0.62 -2.99 -8.01
CA ILE A 70 0.37 -1.93 -7.97
C ILE A 70 0.24 -1.23 -6.63
N ALA A 71 1.26 -1.32 -5.80
CA ALA A 71 1.30 -0.77 -4.46
C ALA A 71 2.19 0.48 -4.43
N VAL A 72 1.63 1.62 -4.00
CA VAL A 72 2.34 2.89 -4.01
C VAL A 72 2.43 3.53 -2.63
N ASP A 73 3.56 4.19 -2.37
CA ASP A 73 3.76 5.02 -1.17
C ASP A 73 4.68 6.20 -1.51
N LEU A 74 4.58 7.30 -0.76
CA LEU A 74 5.43 8.47 -0.93
C LEU A 74 6.79 8.31 -0.23
N THR A 75 6.93 7.28 0.61
CA THR A 75 8.11 7.06 1.44
C THR A 75 8.97 5.92 0.87
N PRO A 76 10.21 6.17 0.40
CA PRO A 76 11.06 5.15 -0.20
C PRO A 76 11.30 3.93 0.71
N ASN A 77 11.50 4.17 2.00
CA ASN A 77 11.69 3.08 2.97
C ASN A 77 10.43 2.19 3.08
N MET A 78 9.22 2.75 3.04
CA MET A 78 7.98 1.96 3.07
C MET A 78 7.85 1.07 1.83
N VAL A 79 8.14 1.62 0.64
CA VAL A 79 8.14 0.86 -0.62
C VAL A 79 9.10 -0.32 -0.53
N GLU A 80 10.32 -0.12 -0.02
CA GLU A 80 11.30 -1.18 0.14
C GLU A 80 10.89 -2.22 1.19
N THR A 81 10.40 -1.77 2.35
CA THR A 81 9.89 -2.62 3.43
C THR A 81 8.73 -3.48 2.96
N ALA A 82 7.73 -2.89 2.29
CA ALA A 82 6.58 -3.61 1.76
C ALA A 82 7.00 -4.64 0.71
N ARG A 83 7.88 -4.27 -0.23
CA ARG A 83 8.40 -5.20 -1.23
C ARG A 83 9.07 -6.40 -0.59
N LYS A 84 9.95 -6.17 0.40
CA LYS A 84 10.62 -7.26 1.12
C LYS A 84 9.63 -8.17 1.82
N PHE A 85 8.66 -7.60 2.55
CA PHE A 85 7.65 -8.38 3.24
C PHE A 85 6.79 -9.21 2.27
N VAL A 86 6.23 -8.58 1.23
CA VAL A 86 5.28 -9.21 0.32
C VAL A 86 5.96 -10.20 -0.63
N CYS A 87 7.08 -9.82 -1.24
CA CYS A 87 7.76 -10.67 -2.22
C CYS A 87 8.74 -11.65 -1.56
N ASP A 88 9.63 -11.14 -0.70
CA ASP A 88 10.76 -11.94 -0.21
C ASP A 88 10.33 -12.85 0.96
N GLU A 89 9.46 -12.37 1.86
CA GLU A 89 9.02 -13.15 3.03
C GLU A 89 7.72 -13.94 2.78
N LYS A 90 6.77 -13.40 2.02
CA LYS A 90 5.47 -14.04 1.73
C LYS A 90 5.40 -14.72 0.37
N GLY A 91 6.37 -14.48 -0.51
CA GLY A 91 6.51 -15.19 -1.79
C GLY A 91 5.55 -14.72 -2.88
N GLN A 92 4.92 -13.55 -2.74
CA GLN A 92 3.95 -13.07 -3.72
C GLN A 92 4.64 -12.35 -4.88
N SER A 93 4.34 -12.78 -6.11
CA SER A 93 5.03 -12.34 -7.33
C SER A 93 4.23 -11.39 -8.21
N ASN A 94 2.92 -11.24 -8.00
CA ASN A 94 2.05 -10.36 -8.80
C ASN A 94 1.80 -8.99 -8.13
N VAL A 95 2.75 -8.52 -7.31
CA VAL A 95 2.70 -7.20 -6.69
C VAL A 95 3.89 -6.36 -7.17
N ALA A 96 3.60 -5.22 -7.78
CA ALA A 96 4.59 -4.22 -8.16
C ALA A 96 4.58 -3.08 -7.14
N PHE A 97 5.76 -2.48 -6.90
CA PHE A 97 5.92 -1.41 -5.92
C PHE A 97 6.48 -0.16 -6.58
N GLN A 98 5.90 1.00 -6.29
CA GLN A 98 6.31 2.26 -6.90
C GLN A 98 6.23 3.43 -5.91
N LEU A 99 7.24 4.30 -5.94
CA LEU A 99 7.20 5.57 -5.21
C LEU A 99 6.23 6.52 -5.93
N ALA A 100 5.15 6.94 -5.26
CA ALA A 100 4.20 7.91 -5.82
C ALA A 100 3.49 8.72 -4.74
N ASP A 101 3.07 9.93 -5.11
CA ASP A 101 2.19 10.77 -4.30
C ASP A 101 0.72 10.42 -4.60
N ALA A 102 -0.09 10.26 -3.55
CA ALA A 102 -1.52 9.97 -3.68
C ALA A 102 -2.28 11.11 -4.40
N GLU A 103 -1.83 12.35 -4.27
CA GLU A 103 -2.44 13.52 -4.93
C GLU A 103 -2.00 13.68 -6.40
N ASN A 104 -0.98 12.92 -6.85
CA ASN A 104 -0.46 13.00 -8.21
C ASN A 104 0.01 11.64 -8.71
N LEU A 105 -0.95 10.71 -8.81
CA LEU A 105 -0.70 9.35 -9.23
C LEU A 105 -0.32 9.28 -10.73
N PRO A 106 0.80 8.62 -11.09
CA PRO A 106 1.33 8.59 -12.46
C PRO A 106 0.66 7.49 -13.31
N PHE A 107 -0.67 7.39 -13.27
CA PHE A 107 -1.42 6.37 -14.00
C PHE A 107 -2.48 7.00 -14.89
N GLU A 108 -2.84 6.29 -15.96
CA GLU A 108 -3.91 6.73 -16.84
C GLU A 108 -5.29 6.57 -16.17
N ASN A 109 -6.26 7.37 -16.60
CA ASN A 109 -7.62 7.27 -16.09
C ASN A 109 -8.25 5.95 -16.52
N GLY A 110 -8.93 5.28 -15.59
CA GLY A 110 -9.65 4.03 -15.86
C GLY A 110 -8.75 2.80 -16.03
N SER A 111 -7.49 2.86 -15.57
CA SER A 111 -6.55 1.73 -15.66
C SER A 111 -6.72 0.64 -14.59
N PHE A 112 -7.56 0.87 -13.57
CA PHE A 112 -7.72 -0.04 -12.43
C PHE A 112 -9.18 -0.38 -12.21
N ASP A 113 -9.43 -1.65 -11.88
CA ASP A 113 -10.75 -2.16 -11.50
C ASP A 113 -11.07 -1.88 -10.03
N LEU A 114 -10.03 -1.74 -9.20
CA LEU A 114 -10.13 -1.43 -7.77
C LEU A 114 -9.00 -0.50 -7.32
N VAL A 115 -9.35 0.50 -6.51
CA VAL A 115 -8.40 1.34 -5.79
C VAL A 115 -8.64 1.19 -4.29
N THR A 116 -7.61 0.88 -3.52
CA THR A 116 -7.65 0.81 -2.05
C THR A 116 -6.78 1.87 -1.42
N CYS A 117 -7.21 2.36 -0.25
CA CYS A 117 -6.38 3.15 0.64
C CYS A 117 -6.83 2.86 2.07
N ARG A 118 -5.93 2.28 2.88
CA ARG A 118 -6.27 1.82 4.23
C ARG A 118 -5.50 2.62 5.27
N ILE A 119 -6.23 3.21 6.23
CA ILE A 119 -5.68 3.95 7.38
C ILE A 119 -4.85 5.20 6.98
N ALA A 120 -4.88 5.62 5.72
CA ALA A 120 -4.11 6.77 5.24
C ALA A 120 -4.94 7.90 4.60
N ALA A 121 -6.23 7.67 4.32
CA ALA A 121 -7.08 8.62 3.59
C ALA A 121 -7.25 10.01 4.24
N HIS A 122 -6.86 10.17 5.51
CA HIS A 122 -6.93 11.44 6.24
C HIS A 122 -5.62 12.24 6.18
N HIS A 123 -4.59 11.72 5.51
CA HIS A 123 -3.28 12.37 5.38
C HIS A 123 -3.14 13.22 4.11
N PHE A 124 -4.12 13.19 3.23
CA PHE A 124 -4.16 13.91 1.96
C PHE A 124 -5.54 14.50 1.70
#